data_AF-L0A1P4-F1
#
_entry.id   AF-L0A1P4-F1
#
_cell.length_a   1.000
_cell.length_b   1.000
_cell.length_c   1.000
_cell.angle_alpha   90.00
_cell.angle_beta   90.00
_cell.angle_gamma   90.00
#
_symmetry.space_group_name_H-M   'P 1'
#
loop_
_entity.id
_entity.type
_entity.pdbx_description
1 polymer ?
#
loop_
_entity_poly.entity_id
_entity_poly.type
_entity_poly.pdbx_seq_one_letter_code
_entity_poly.pdbx_strand_id
1 'polypeptide(L)'
;MSSTSLRSGWEKRSDADILCAVALHDEQALRELHRRHAGCLLALARHQRLARPLQAVEDVFVLIQECASCHKKSSLDAHSWLIGLAARYFCTCLKEGECA
;
A
#
# COMPACT_ATOMS: atom_id res chain seq x y z
N MET A 1 -15.06 -13.58 23.96
CA MET A 1 -14.80 -12.89 22.68
C MET A 1 -14.19 -11.55 23.02
N SER A 2 -12.87 -11.50 23.15
CA SER A 2 -12.15 -10.33 23.67
C SER A 2 -11.69 -9.46 22.51
N SER A 3 -12.53 -8.50 22.13
CA SER A 3 -12.16 -7.41 21.23
C SER A 3 -11.36 -6.36 22.01
N THR A 4 -10.10 -6.66 22.29
CA THR A 4 -9.17 -5.65 22.81
C THR A 4 -8.56 -4.96 21.60
N SER A 5 -9.09 -3.78 21.24
CA SER A 5 -8.37 -2.81 20.41
C SER A 5 -7.09 -2.41 21.15
N LEU A 6 -6.05 -3.25 21.03
CA LEU A 6 -4.68 -2.82 21.20
C LEU A 6 -4.46 -1.78 20.11
N ARG A 7 -4.47 -0.50 20.48
CA ARG A 7 -3.90 0.57 19.66
C ARG A 7 -2.57 0.05 19.17
N SER A 8 -2.51 -0.29 17.89
CA SER A 8 -1.34 -0.95 17.35
C SER A 8 -0.19 0.04 17.55
N GLY A 9 0.91 -0.41 18.18
CA GLY A 9 2.04 0.46 18.51
C GLY A 9 2.71 1.12 17.30
N TRP A 10 2.14 0.91 16.11
CA TRP A 10 2.53 1.44 14.82
C TRP A 10 2.19 2.91 14.63
N GLU A 11 1.23 3.51 15.36
CA GLU A 11 0.83 4.93 15.20
C GLU A 11 2.01 5.92 15.24
N LYS A 12 3.06 5.60 16.03
CA LYS A 12 4.26 6.44 16.19
C LYS A 12 5.46 5.97 15.35
N ARG A 13 5.33 4.84 14.67
CA ARG A 13 6.39 4.24 13.85
C ARG A 13 6.43 4.91 12.48
N SER A 14 7.63 4.98 11.91
CA SER A 14 7.82 5.46 10.54
C SER A 14 7.24 4.47 9.54
N ASP A 15 6.89 4.94 8.35
CA ASP A 15 6.42 4.05 7.29
C ASP A 15 7.48 3.02 6.87
N ALA A 16 8.77 3.36 7.02
CA ALA A 16 9.87 2.43 6.80
C ALA A 16 9.89 1.28 7.82
N ASP A 17 9.63 1.57 9.10
CA ASP A 17 9.50 0.54 10.15
C ASP A 17 8.29 -0.37 9.88
N ILE A 18 7.17 0.24 9.49
CA ILE A 18 5.93 -0.47 9.17
C ILE A 18 6.16 -1.38 7.96
N LEU A 19 6.80 -0.90 6.89
CA LEU A 19 7.17 -1.72 5.72
C LEU A 19 8.10 -2.88 6.09
N CYS A 20 9.04 -2.67 7.00
CA CYS A 20 9.89 -3.75 7.49
C CYS A 20 9.08 -4.84 8.21
N ALA A 21 8.06 -4.45 8.98
CA ALA A 21 7.17 -5.40 9.65
C ALA A 21 6.22 -6.11 8.67
N VAL A 22 5.73 -5.40 7.64
CA VAL A 22 4.97 -6.01 6.54
C VAL A 22 5.79 -7.07 5.81
N ALA A 23 7.09 -6.81 5.59
CA ALA A 23 8.00 -7.80 5.00
C ALA A 23 8.21 -9.05 5.89
N LEU A 24 7.86 -8.97 7.17
CA LEU A 24 7.84 -10.08 8.12
C LEU A 24 6.42 -10.66 8.33
N HIS A 25 5.49 -10.35 7.42
CA HIS A 25 4.08 -10.78 7.45
C HIS A 25 3.28 -10.29 8.68
N ASP A 26 3.65 -9.16 9.28
CA ASP A 26 2.84 -8.53 10.33
C ASP A 26 1.56 -7.88 9.75
N GLU A 27 0.43 -8.54 9.96
CA GLU A 27 -0.88 -8.04 9.51
C GLU A 27 -1.31 -6.73 10.18
N GLN A 28 -0.89 -6.47 11.42
CA GLN A 28 -1.20 -5.21 12.10
C GLN A 28 -0.43 -4.04 11.48
N ALA A 29 0.81 -4.30 11.04
CA ALA A 29 1.59 -3.33 10.27
C ALA A 29 0.93 -3.04 8.92
N LEU A 30 0.47 -4.07 8.19
CA LEU A 30 -0.24 -3.88 6.92
C LEU A 30 -1.53 -3.08 7.09
N ARG A 31 -2.32 -3.38 8.12
CA ARG A 31 -3.54 -2.61 8.46
C ARG A 31 -3.22 -1.14 8.76
N GLU A 32 -2.16 -0.87 9.50
CA GLU A 32 -1.75 0.51 9.78
C GLU A 32 -1.31 1.23 8.51
N LEU A 33 -0.53 0.55 7.65
CA LEU A 33 -0.09 1.11 6.38
C LEU A 33 -1.28 1.44 5.46
N HIS A 34 -2.27 0.54 5.41
CA HIS A 34 -3.53 0.75 4.71
C HIS A 34 -4.27 1.95 5.27
N ARG A 35 -4.45 2.04 6.59
CA ARG A 35 -5.11 3.17 7.25
C ARG A 35 -4.47 4.52 6.90
N ARG A 36 -3.14 4.58 6.77
CA ARG A 36 -2.41 5.82 6.44
C ARG A 36 -2.51 6.20 4.96
N HIS A 37 -2.39 5.23 4.07
CA HIS A 37 -2.16 5.49 2.64
C HIS A 37 -3.36 5.19 1.74
N ALA A 38 -4.35 4.41 2.18
CA ALA A 38 -5.50 4.07 1.33
C ALA A 38 -6.23 5.31 0.81
N GLY A 39 -6.37 6.35 1.64
CA GLY A 39 -7.00 7.60 1.23
C GLY A 39 -6.24 8.33 0.10
N CYS A 40 -4.92 8.46 0.21
CA CYS A 40 -4.12 9.13 -0.82
C CYS A 40 -4.00 8.30 -2.10
N LEU A 41 -3.87 6.97 -1.98
CA LEU A 41 -3.84 6.06 -3.12
C LEU A 41 -5.19 6.02 -3.86
N LEU A 42 -6.31 6.07 -3.13
CA LEU A 42 -7.63 6.17 -3.74
C LEU A 42 -7.83 7.50 -4.47
N ALA A 43 -7.35 8.61 -3.90
CA ALA A 43 -7.37 9.89 -4.58
C ALA A 43 -6.55 9.86 -5.88
N LEU A 44 -5.37 9.23 -5.85
CA LEU A 44 -4.51 9.03 -7.03
C LEU A 44 -5.19 8.16 -8.10
N ALA A 45 -5.77 7.01 -7.71
CA ALA A 45 -6.49 6.12 -8.61
C ALA A 45 -7.69 6.82 -9.28
N ARG A 46 -8.43 7.64 -8.53
CA ARG A 46 -9.54 8.45 -9.06
C ARG A 46 -9.04 9.55 -10.00
N HIS A 47 -7.94 10.23 -9.64
CA HIS A 47 -7.32 11.23 -10.49
C HIS A 47 -6.89 10.63 -11.85
N GLN A 48 -6.39 9.39 -11.84
CA GLN A 48 -6.04 8.64 -13.05
C GLN A 48 -7.25 8.02 -13.77
N ARG A 49 -8.48 8.22 -13.27
CA ARG A 49 -9.73 7.72 -13.87
C ARG A 49 -9.76 6.20 -14.07
N LEU A 50 -9.16 5.44 -13.16
CA LEU A 50 -9.27 3.98 -13.19
C LEU A 50 -10.74 3.56 -13.11
N ALA A 51 -11.11 2.53 -13.88
CA ALA A 51 -12.47 2.00 -13.90
C ALA A 51 -12.91 1.43 -12.55
N ARG A 52 -11.98 0.82 -11.79
CA ARG A 52 -12.22 0.22 -10.48
C ARG A 52 -11.20 0.71 -9.45
N PRO A 53 -11.30 1.97 -8.98
CA PRO A 53 -10.24 2.58 -8.18
C PRO A 53 -10.11 1.97 -6.79
N LEU A 54 -11.20 1.46 -6.20
CA LEU A 54 -11.15 0.77 -4.90
C LEU A 54 -10.42 -0.58 -5.03
N GLN A 55 -10.76 -1.38 -6.04
CA GLN A 55 -10.10 -2.66 -6.29
C GLN A 55 -8.60 -2.46 -6.54
N ALA A 56 -8.24 -1.49 -7.39
CA ALA A 56 -6.85 -1.21 -7.69
C ALA A 56 -6.03 -0.84 -6.44
N VAL A 57 -6.63 -0.14 -5.46
CA VAL A 57 -5.96 0.18 -4.19
C VAL A 57 -5.72 -1.09 -3.36
N GLU A 58 -6.71 -1.98 -3.26
CA GLU A 58 -6.54 -3.26 -2.54
C GLU A 58 -5.46 -4.13 -3.21
N ASP A 59 -5.45 -4.20 -4.54
CA ASP A 59 -4.44 -4.94 -5.31
C ASP A 59 -3.03 -4.36 -5.08
N VAL A 60 -2.91 -3.04 -4.94
CA VAL A 60 -1.63 -2.40 -4.56
C VAL A 60 -1.19 -2.82 -3.16
N PHE A 61 -2.08 -2.99 -2.18
CA PHE A 61 -1.69 -3.44 -0.85
C PHE A 61 -1.27 -4.92 -0.82
N VAL A 62 -1.88 -5.76 -1.66
CA VAL A 62 -1.39 -7.13 -1.90
C VAL A 62 0.02 -7.08 -2.49
N LEU A 63 0.23 -6.25 -3.52
CA LEU A 63 1.55 -6.10 -4.14
C LEU A 63 2.60 -5.54 -3.17
N ILE A 64 2.23 -4.61 -2.29
CA ILE A 64 3.09 -4.10 -1.23
C ILE A 64 3.50 -5.23 -0.29
N GLN A 65 2.56 -6.09 0.12
CA GLN A 65 2.87 -7.23 1.00
C GLN A 65 3.88 -8.18 0.34
N GLU A 66 3.71 -8.49 -0.95
CA GLU A 66 4.62 -9.35 -1.71
C GLU A 66 6.00 -8.70 -1.91
N CYS A 67 6.04 -7.38 -2.13
CA CYS A 67 7.26 -6.66 -2.50
C CYS A 67 7.94 -5.95 -1.32
N ALA A 68 7.39 -5.97 -0.11
CA ALA A 68 7.89 -5.17 1.03
C ALA A 68 9.36 -5.45 1.35
N SER A 69 9.83 -6.70 1.15
CA SER A 69 11.24 -7.06 1.33
C SER A 69 12.19 -6.33 0.36
N CYS A 70 11.70 -5.90 -0.80
CA CYS A 70 12.45 -5.15 -1.81
C CYS A 70 12.65 -3.69 -1.43
N HIS A 71 11.86 -3.12 -0.50
CA HIS A 71 12.03 -1.74 -0.06
C HIS A 71 13.43 -1.49 0.50
N LYS A 72 13.98 -2.43 1.29
CA LYS A 72 15.36 -2.31 1.84
C LYS A 72 16.46 -2.23 0.77
N LYS A 73 16.17 -2.68 -0.45
CA LYS A 73 17.10 -2.62 -1.60
C LYS A 73 16.89 -1.34 -2.43
N SER A 74 15.83 -0.60 -2.17
CA SER A 74 15.55 0.67 -2.82
C SER A 74 16.29 1.81 -2.12
N SER A 75 16.72 2.80 -2.89
CA SER A 75 17.22 4.08 -2.35
C SER A 75 16.09 5.08 -2.06
N LEU A 76 14.84 4.74 -2.39
CA LEU A 76 13.68 5.59 -2.15
C LEU A 76 13.27 5.52 -0.68
N ASP A 77 12.79 6.64 -0.15
CA ASP A 77 12.08 6.62 1.12
C ASP A 77 10.75 5.84 1.01
N ALA A 78 10.24 5.40 2.14
CA ALA A 78 9.05 4.54 2.21
C ALA A 78 7.83 5.14 1.50
N HIS A 79 7.62 6.46 1.63
CA HIS A 79 6.48 7.12 1.00
C HIS A 79 6.65 7.15 -0.52
N SER A 80 7.82 7.58 -1.01
CA SER A 80 8.11 7.59 -2.45
C SER A 80 8.06 6.19 -3.07
N TRP A 81 8.50 5.16 -2.34
CA TRP A 81 8.44 3.78 -2.79
C TRP A 81 6.98 3.30 -2.94
N LEU A 82 6.13 3.59 -1.94
CA LEU A 82 4.69 3.25 -1.98
C LEU A 82 3.97 3.93 -3.14
N ILE A 83 4.15 5.25 -3.28
CA ILE A 83 3.52 6.01 -4.37
C ILE A 83 4.04 5.55 -5.73
N GLY A 84 5.34 5.28 -5.86
CA GLY A 84 5.94 4.79 -7.09
C GLY A 84 5.40 3.41 -7.50
N LEU A 85 5.26 2.49 -6.55
CA LEU A 85 4.68 1.17 -6.78
C LEU A 85 3.20 1.27 -7.21
N ALA A 86 2.42 2.08 -6.49
CA ALA A 86 1.00 2.30 -6.80
C ALA A 86 0.82 2.95 -8.18
N ALA A 87 1.56 4.01 -8.48
CA ALA A 87 1.49 4.69 -9.78
C ALA A 87 1.88 3.77 -10.93
N ARG A 88 2.90 2.92 -10.75
CA ARG A 88 3.28 1.92 -11.76
C ARG A 88 2.15 0.92 -12.00
N TYR A 89 1.54 0.41 -10.94
CA TYR A 89 0.42 -0.54 -11.04
C TYR A 89 -0.81 0.11 -11.70
N PHE A 90 -1.15 1.34 -11.33
CA PHE A 90 -2.28 2.05 -11.95
C PHE A 90 -2.04 2.32 -13.44
N CYS A 91 -0.81 2.67 -13.83
CA CYS A 91 -0.41 2.81 -15.23
C CYS A 91 -0.54 1.49 -16.02
N THR A 92 -0.30 0.33 -15.40
CA THR A 92 -0.54 -0.97 -16.07
C THR A 92 -2.03 -1.24 -16.23
N CYS A 93 -2.85 -0.97 -15.21
CA CYS A 93 -4.30 -1.11 -15.32
C CYS A 93 -4.91 -0.20 -16.39
N LEU A 94 -4.36 1.01 -16.60
CA LEU A 94 -4.81 1.89 -17.68
C LEU A 94 -4.50 1.35 -19.07
N LYS A 95 -3.35 0.70 -19.24
CA LYS A 95 -2.97 0.07 -20.51
C LYS A 95 -3.76 -1.20 -20.79
N GLU A 96 -4.07 -1.97 -19.75
CA GLU A 96 -4.88 -3.18 -19.85
C GLU A 96 -6.38 -2.88 -19.91
N GLY A 97 -6.79 -1.64 -19.62
CA GLY A 97 -8.15 -1.13 -19.75
C GLY A 97 -8.68 -0.98 -21.19
N GLU A 98 -7.96 -1.50 -22.19
CA GLU A 98 -8.48 -1.82 -23.54
C GLU A 98 -9.00 -3.26 -23.65
N CYS A 99 -8.85 -4.10 -22.61
CA CYS A 99 -9.54 -5.39 -22.56
C CYS A 99 -10.89 -5.22 -21.86
N ALA A 100 -11.90 -5.01 -22.70
CA ALA A 100 -13.33 -5.08 -22.40
C ALA A 100 -13.74 -6.31 -21.57
#